data_AF-A0A413ZWR9-F1
#
_entry.id   AF-A0A413ZWR9-F1
#
_cell.length_a   1.000
_cell.length_b   1.000
_cell.length_c   1.000
_cell.angle_alpha   90.00
_cell.angle_beta   90.00
_cell.angle_gamma   90.00
#
_symmetry.space_group_name_H-M   'P 1'
#
loop_
_entity.id
_entity.type
_entity.pdbx_description
1 polymer ?
#
loop_
_entity_poly.entity_id
_entity_poly.type
_entity_poly.pdbx_seq_one_letter_code
_entity_poly.pdbx_strand_id
1 'polypeptide(L)'
;DKLEEKNGTYYTESGENILDLVDKAVEDSGKVPKEFKQQMKNWIHDLVSTMSTKGWNNVPDMTLSILYGKSGLKDMNQLITYQYEADSTNRQWYSVL
;
A
#
# COMPACT_ATOMS: atom_id res chain seq x y z
N ASP A 1 -0.50 19.73 -1.37
CA ASP A 1 -1.55 18.93 -2.02
C ASP A 1 -1.65 17.58 -1.36
N LYS A 2 -2.86 17.15 -1.00
CA LYS A 2 -3.09 15.82 -0.43
C LYS A 2 -3.30 14.82 -1.58
N LEU A 3 -2.67 13.66 -1.50
CA LEU A 3 -2.87 12.57 -2.46
C LEU A 3 -3.78 11.50 -1.86
N GLU A 4 -4.68 10.96 -2.66
CA GLU A 4 -5.52 9.82 -2.30
C GLU A 4 -5.01 8.55 -2.97
N GLU A 5 -4.66 7.54 -2.18
CA GLU A 5 -4.32 6.21 -2.69
C GLU A 5 -5.60 5.44 -3.02
N LYS A 6 -5.68 4.86 -4.22
CA LYS A 6 -6.76 3.98 -4.67
C LYS A 6 -6.20 2.90 -5.59
N ASN A 7 -6.48 1.64 -5.29
CA ASN A 7 -6.16 0.48 -6.15
C ASN A 7 -4.68 0.42 -6.59
N GLY A 8 -3.74 0.76 -5.70
CA GLY A 8 -2.32 0.64 -5.99
C GLY A 8 -1.69 1.84 -6.71
N THR A 9 -2.42 2.94 -6.90
CA THR A 9 -1.89 4.22 -7.40
C THR A 9 -2.45 5.40 -6.58
N TYR A 10 -2.00 6.61 -6.89
CA TYR A 10 -2.40 7.83 -6.21
C TYR A 10 -3.15 8.76 -7.15
N TYR A 11 -3.97 9.63 -6.56
CA TYR A 11 -4.76 10.64 -7.25
C TYR A 11 -4.63 11.98 -6.56
N THR A 12 -4.63 13.06 -7.33
CA THR A 12 -4.74 14.43 -6.80
C THR A 12 -6.14 14.70 -6.26
N GLU A 13 -6.32 15.84 -5.57
CA GLU A 13 -7.65 16.31 -5.14
C GLU A 13 -8.59 16.59 -6.32
N SER A 14 -8.04 16.92 -7.50
CA SER A 14 -8.77 17.06 -8.76
C SER A 14 -9.13 15.71 -9.41
N GLY A 15 -8.65 14.59 -8.87
CA GLY A 15 -8.88 13.24 -9.40
C GLY A 15 -7.92 12.82 -10.53
N GLU A 16 -6.81 13.54 -10.71
CA GLU A 16 -5.79 13.20 -11.72
C GLU A 16 -4.88 12.09 -11.20
N ASN A 17 -4.66 11.05 -12.02
CA ASN A 17 -3.77 9.95 -11.70
C ASN A 17 -2.30 10.42 -11.79
N ILE A 18 -1.50 10.15 -10.75
CA ILE A 18 -0.11 10.65 -10.73
C ILE A 18 0.76 10.01 -11.81
N LEU A 19 0.43 8.77 -12.23
CA LEU A 19 1.18 8.08 -13.29
C LEU A 19 1.05 8.81 -14.63
N ASP A 20 -0.13 9.32 -14.94
CA ASP A 20 -0.39 10.09 -16.16
C ASP A 20 0.34 11.45 -16.12
N LEU A 21 0.37 12.08 -14.94
CA LEU A 21 1.11 13.33 -14.72
C LEU A 21 2.62 13.13 -14.89
N VAL A 22 3.15 12.02 -14.38
CA VAL A 22 4.56 11.64 -14.55
C VAL A 22 4.87 11.36 -16.01
N ASP A 23 4.05 10.59 -16.70
CA ASP A 23 4.26 10.25 -18.11
C ASP A 23 4.34 11.51 -18.96
N LYS A 24 3.43 12.47 -18.73
CA LYS A 24 3.43 13.78 -19.37
C LYS A 24 4.69 14.58 -19.01
N ALA A 25 5.06 14.64 -17.74
CA ALA A 25 6.25 15.35 -17.29
C ALA A 25 7.54 14.78 -17.91
N VAL A 26 7.65 13.44 -18.04
CA VAL A 26 8.80 12.79 -18.68
C VAL A 26 8.82 13.07 -20.18
N GLU A 27 7.67 13.11 -20.84
CA GLU A 27 7.60 13.43 -22.27
C GLU A 27 7.93 14.89 -22.58
N ASP A 28 7.38 15.81 -21.80
CA ASP A 28 7.56 17.25 -22.00
C ASP A 28 8.93 17.74 -21.48
N SER A 29 9.57 16.95 -20.62
CA SER A 29 10.90 17.27 -20.08
C SER A 29 11.99 17.15 -21.15
N GLY A 30 12.65 18.28 -21.43
CA GLY A 30 13.91 18.29 -22.18
C GLY A 30 15.11 17.72 -21.41
N LYS A 31 14.93 17.27 -20.16
CA LYS A 31 16.01 16.75 -19.30
C LYS A 31 16.18 15.23 -19.39
N VAL A 32 15.22 14.51 -19.96
CA VAL A 32 15.29 13.05 -20.13
C VAL A 32 15.57 12.74 -21.59
N PRO A 33 16.75 12.18 -21.94
CA PRO A 33 17.04 11.77 -23.30
C PRO A 33 16.00 10.75 -23.81
N LYS A 34 15.68 10.80 -25.11
CA LYS A 34 14.56 10.05 -25.70
C LYS A 34 14.66 8.55 -25.44
N GLU A 35 15.87 8.00 -25.50
CA GLU A 35 16.19 6.60 -25.27
C GLU A 35 15.94 6.14 -23.81
N PHE A 36 15.94 7.07 -22.85
CA PHE A 36 15.75 6.77 -21.43
C PHE A 36 14.33 7.10 -20.92
N LYS A 37 13.50 7.76 -21.72
CA LYS A 37 12.14 8.15 -21.32
C LYS A 37 11.29 6.96 -20.87
N GLN A 38 11.32 5.85 -21.61
CA GLN A 38 10.54 4.66 -21.26
C GLN A 38 11.05 4.02 -19.96
N GLN A 39 12.37 3.93 -19.78
CA GLN A 39 12.96 3.37 -18.57
C GLN A 39 12.61 4.22 -17.34
N MET A 40 12.64 5.55 -17.48
CA MET A 40 12.25 6.48 -16.42
C MET A 40 10.78 6.32 -16.03
N LYS A 41 9.87 6.22 -17.01
CA LYS A 41 8.44 5.98 -16.75
C LYS A 41 8.24 4.69 -15.97
N ASN A 42 8.78 3.57 -16.46
CA ASN A 42 8.64 2.29 -15.79
C ASN A 42 9.20 2.32 -14.35
N TRP A 43 10.37 2.93 -14.15
CA TRP A 43 10.98 3.04 -12.82
C TRP A 43 10.10 3.84 -11.84
N ILE A 44 9.49 4.94 -12.28
CA ILE A 44 8.60 5.73 -11.41
C ILE A 44 7.29 4.97 -11.15
N HIS A 45 6.73 4.28 -12.15
CA HIS A 45 5.53 3.45 -11.97
C HIS A 45 5.76 2.36 -10.92
N ASP A 46 6.89 1.65 -11.01
CA ASP A 46 7.27 0.60 -10.04
C ASP A 46 7.45 1.17 -8.63
N LEU A 47 8.04 2.36 -8.51
CA LEU A 47 8.20 3.05 -7.23
C LEU A 47 6.84 3.41 -6.62
N VAL A 48 5.94 4.00 -7.40
CA VAL A 48 4.60 4.40 -6.97
C VAL A 48 3.77 3.18 -6.51
N SER A 49 3.84 2.09 -7.26
CA SER A 49 3.20 0.80 -6.91
C SER A 49 3.80 0.19 -5.63
N THR A 50 5.11 0.28 -5.46
CA THR A 50 5.77 -0.20 -4.23
C THR A 50 5.36 0.63 -3.00
N MET A 51 5.13 1.93 -3.17
CA MET A 51 4.68 2.80 -2.08
C MET A 51 3.22 2.56 -1.73
N SER A 52 2.35 2.37 -2.72
CA SER A 52 0.93 2.11 -2.48
C SER A 52 0.73 0.83 -1.68
N THR A 53 1.42 -0.25 -2.04
CA THR A 53 1.36 -1.54 -1.31
C THR A 53 1.83 -1.48 0.15
N LYS A 54 2.67 -0.50 0.52
CA LYS A 54 3.16 -0.30 1.89
C LYS A 54 2.34 0.69 2.71
N GLY A 55 1.37 1.38 2.10
CA GLY A 55 0.51 2.33 2.80
C GLY A 55 -0.49 1.64 3.71
N TRP A 56 -0.80 2.26 4.87
CA TRP A 56 -1.80 1.76 5.83
C TRP A 56 -3.19 1.51 5.21
N ASN A 57 -3.54 2.20 4.11
CA ASN A 57 -4.78 1.99 3.36
C ASN A 57 -4.86 0.65 2.62
N ASN A 58 -3.71 0.02 2.34
CA ASN A 58 -3.62 -1.27 1.66
C ASN A 58 -3.33 -2.44 2.63
N VAL A 59 -3.29 -2.16 3.93
CA VAL A 59 -3.37 -3.22 4.95
C VAL A 59 -4.84 -3.64 5.01
N PRO A 60 -5.18 -4.92 4.74
CA PRO A 60 -6.56 -5.36 4.80
C PRO A 60 -7.13 -5.10 6.20
N ASP A 61 -8.39 -4.66 6.24
CA ASP A 61 -9.10 -4.46 7.49
C ASP A 61 -9.08 -5.75 8.31
N MET A 62 -8.67 -5.62 9.58
CA MET A 62 -8.75 -6.72 10.52
C MET A 62 -10.21 -6.96 10.88
N THR A 63 -10.79 -8.05 10.39
CA THR A 63 -12.11 -8.50 10.83
C THR A 63 -11.94 -9.27 12.14
N LEU A 64 -12.65 -8.90 13.20
CA LEU A 64 -12.63 -9.62 14.48
C LEU A 64 -14.02 -10.18 14.79
N SER A 65 -14.10 -11.48 15.08
CA SER A 65 -15.35 -12.19 15.36
C SER A 65 -15.31 -12.74 16.77
N ILE A 66 -16.15 -12.19 17.63
CA ILE A 66 -16.26 -12.57 19.04
C ILE A 66 -17.69 -13.06 19.30
N LEU A 67 -17.82 -14.24 19.91
CA LEU A 67 -19.08 -14.64 20.52
C LEU A 67 -19.22 -14.01 21.90
N TYR A 68 -20.40 -13.45 22.18
CA TYR A 68 -20.75 -12.96 23.50
C TYR A 68 -21.82 -13.86 24.12
N GLY A 69 -21.71 -14.11 25.43
CA GLY A 69 -22.72 -14.80 26.21
C GLY A 69 -22.61 -14.50 27.70
N LYS A 70 -23.50 -15.10 28.51
CA LYS A 70 -23.50 -14.92 29.98
C LYS A 70 -22.17 -15.31 30.65
N SER A 71 -21.39 -16.16 29.99
CA SER A 71 -20.08 -16.65 30.47
C SER A 71 -18.88 -15.82 29.97
N GLY A 72 -19.13 -14.70 29.27
CA GLY A 72 -18.09 -13.79 28.78
C GLY A 72 -17.96 -13.75 27.25
N LEU A 73 -16.81 -13.25 26.80
CA LEU A 73 -16.44 -13.13 25.39
C LEU A 73 -15.57 -14.33 24.99
N LYS A 74 -15.85 -14.93 23.84
CA LYS A 74 -15.08 -16.03 23.27
C LYS A 74 -14.64 -15.69 21.85
N ASP A 75 -13.33 -15.76 21.61
CA ASP A 75 -12.76 -15.66 20.27
C ASP A 75 -13.18 -16.85 19.39
N MET A 76 -13.43 -16.58 18.10
CA MET A 76 -13.95 -17.57 17.15
C MET A 76 -12.87 -18.28 16.32
N ASN A 77 -11.61 -18.25 16.73
CA ASN A 77 -10.48 -18.89 16.05
C ASN A 77 -10.43 -18.49 14.57
N GLN A 78 -10.26 -17.20 14.32
CA GLN A 78 -10.03 -16.74 12.96
C GLN A 78 -8.67 -17.22 12.45
N LEU A 79 -8.63 -17.68 11.20
CA LEU A 79 -7.42 -18.13 10.50
C LEU A 79 -6.59 -16.90 10.08
N ILE A 80 -5.98 -16.23 11.05
CA ILE A 80 -5.15 -15.06 10.76
C ILE A 80 -3.82 -15.56 10.19
N THR A 81 -3.64 -15.47 8.87
CA THR A 81 -2.33 -15.71 8.23
C THR A 81 -1.66 -14.38 7.96
N TYR A 82 -0.81 -13.92 8.87
CA TYR A 82 0.14 -12.84 8.59
C TYR A 82 1.53 -13.45 8.41
N GLN A 83 2.00 -13.54 7.18
CA GLN A 83 3.44 -13.65 6.92
C GLN A 83 3.98 -12.23 6.78
N TYR A 84 4.50 -11.69 7.88
CA TYR A 84 5.35 -10.51 7.85
C TYR A 84 6.69 -10.89 8.47
N GLU A 85 7.72 -11.02 7.64
CA GLU A 85 9.10 -11.11 8.11
C GLU A 85 9.57 -9.72 8.53
N ALA A 86 9.70 -9.49 9.83
CA ALA A 86 10.37 -8.31 10.37
C ALA A 86 11.55 -8.68 11.27
N ASP A 87 12.67 -8.10 10.88
CA ASP A 87 13.97 -7.90 11.52
C ASP A 87 14.00 -7.91 13.07
N SER A 88 15.10 -8.47 13.56
CA SER A 88 15.67 -8.78 14.87
C SER A 88 15.41 -7.91 16.12
N THR A 89 14.54 -6.89 16.08
CA THR A 89 14.19 -6.13 17.28
C THR A 89 12.98 -6.72 17.99
N ASN A 90 13.29 -7.71 18.83
CA ASN A 90 12.46 -8.43 19.78
C ASN A 90 11.44 -7.56 20.58
N ARG A 91 10.33 -7.14 19.95
CA ARG A 91 9.12 -6.66 20.63
C ARG A 91 7.92 -7.46 20.13
N GLN A 92 7.72 -8.60 20.78
CA GLN A 92 6.57 -9.46 20.57
C GLN A 92 5.33 -8.83 21.21
N TRP A 93 4.32 -8.53 20.39
CA TRP A 93 2.97 -8.32 20.89
C TRP A 93 2.00 -9.24 20.14
N TYR A 94 1.43 -10.13 20.96
CA TYR A 94 0.36 -11.11 20.81
C TYR A 94 0.58 -12.30 19.86
N SER A 95 0.73 -13.48 20.48
CA SER A 95 0.67 -14.79 19.85
C SER A 95 -0.79 -15.22 19.64
N VAL A 96 -1.08 -15.78 18.46
CA VAL A 96 -2.20 -16.69 18.23
C VAL A 96 -1.76 -18.08 18.70
N LEU A 97 -2.60 -18.78 19.49
CA LEU A 97 -2.38 -20.17 19.89
C LEU A 97 -2.50 -21.12 18.70
#